data_AF-A0A9N8Q0W3-F1
#
_entry.id   AF-A0A9N8Q0W3-F1
#
_cell.length_a   1.000
_cell.length_b   1.000
_cell.length_c   1.000
_cell.angle_alpha   90.00
_cell.angle_beta   90.00
_cell.angle_gamma   90.00
#
_symmetry.space_group_name_H-M   'P 1'
#
loop_
_entity.id
_entity.type
_entity.pdbx_description
1 polymer ?
#
loop_
_entity_poly.entity_id
_entity_poly.type
_entity_poly.pdbx_seq_one_letter_code
_entity_poly.pdbx_strand_id
1 'polypeptide(L)'
;MAEGERVERRAHRDLPERASSAERDDLRRRDKPAPRTRGSGSKSSGGAGEAHTVVVVSFLDENVPYRFKVPAAPLTLRTFKDYLPRKGNYRYFFKTNCADLDTVIQEEVSSDSDTLPMFEGKVMARVKSID
;
A
#
# COMPACT_ATOMS: atom_id res chain seq x y z
N MET A 1 16.97 59.83 15.13
CA MET A 1 16.70 60.77 14.03
C MET A 1 17.01 60.03 12.74
N ALA A 2 16.02 59.98 11.85
CA ALA A 2 15.95 59.18 10.64
C ALA A 2 16.46 59.96 9.43
N GLU A 3 16.98 59.27 8.40
CA GLU A 3 16.89 59.56 6.96
C GLU A 3 17.43 58.28 6.25
N GLY A 4 16.99 57.80 5.10
CA GLY A 4 16.02 58.25 4.11
C GLY A 4 16.01 57.23 2.96
N GLU A 5 14.83 56.95 2.43
CA GLU A 5 14.53 56.06 1.31
C GLU A 5 15.09 56.60 -0.02
N ARG A 6 15.60 55.73 -0.91
CA ARG A 6 15.51 55.99 -2.35
C ARG A 6 15.55 54.73 -3.21
N VAL A 7 14.44 54.57 -3.93
CA VAL A 7 14.20 53.66 -5.07
C VAL A 7 14.95 54.15 -6.33
N GLU A 8 14.72 53.46 -7.46
CA GLU A 8 15.02 53.84 -8.86
C GLU A 8 16.43 53.39 -9.36
N ARG A 9 16.68 52.78 -10.54
CA ARG A 9 16.02 52.80 -11.87
C ARG A 9 16.39 51.58 -12.72
N ARG A 10 15.49 51.27 -13.65
CA ARG A 10 15.58 50.37 -14.82
C ARG A 10 16.86 50.54 -15.66
N ALA A 11 17.32 49.45 -16.25
CA ALA A 11 17.90 49.47 -17.60
C ALA A 11 17.57 48.15 -18.33
N HIS A 12 16.86 48.31 -19.45
CA HIS A 12 16.53 47.33 -20.47
C HIS A 12 17.45 47.64 -21.66
N ARG A 13 18.03 46.61 -22.32
CA ARG A 13 18.78 46.58 -23.61
C ARG A 13 19.91 45.54 -23.50
N ASP A 14 20.30 44.72 -24.47
CA ASP A 14 19.98 44.52 -25.89
C ASP A 14 20.43 43.08 -26.27
N LEU A 15 20.07 42.65 -27.48
CA LEU A 15 20.09 41.31 -28.10
C LEU A 15 21.52 40.75 -28.48
N PRO A 16 21.71 39.82 -29.46
CA PRO A 16 22.05 38.40 -29.24
C PRO A 16 23.33 37.90 -30.00
N GLU A 17 23.51 36.57 -30.01
CA GLU A 17 24.10 35.75 -31.09
C GLU A 17 25.63 35.55 -31.14
N ARG A 18 26.08 34.29 -30.96
CA ARG A 18 26.90 33.60 -31.96
C ARG A 18 27.07 32.09 -31.73
N ALA A 19 26.75 31.38 -32.82
CA ALA A 19 27.12 30.05 -33.31
C ALA A 19 28.43 29.43 -32.74
N SER A 20 28.74 28.14 -32.85
CA SER A 20 28.08 26.87 -33.19
C SER A 20 29.23 25.82 -33.23
N SER A 21 28.88 24.54 -33.12
CA SER A 21 29.57 23.40 -33.74
C SER A 21 30.91 22.91 -33.18
N ALA A 22 30.87 21.73 -32.54
CA ALA A 22 31.84 20.64 -32.74
C ALA A 22 31.28 19.31 -32.18
N GLU A 23 30.36 18.75 -32.96
CA GLU A 23 30.21 17.32 -33.30
C GLU A 23 31.34 16.36 -32.87
N ARG A 24 31.01 15.34 -32.04
CA ARG A 24 31.58 13.96 -32.03
C ARG A 24 30.53 13.04 -31.39
N ASP A 25 29.72 12.34 -32.19
CA ASP A 25 29.97 10.97 -32.67
C ASP A 25 30.12 9.95 -31.52
N ASP A 26 29.04 9.20 -31.23
CA ASP A 26 29.07 7.74 -31.06
C ASP A 26 27.63 7.21 -30.85
N LEU A 27 26.90 7.10 -31.95
CA LEU A 27 25.74 6.23 -32.05
C LEU A 27 26.24 4.78 -31.93
N ARG A 28 25.83 4.12 -30.83
CA ARG A 28 25.52 2.68 -30.67
C ARG A 28 26.16 2.10 -29.41
N ARG A 29 25.51 2.18 -28.25
CA ARG A 29 25.40 1.04 -27.30
C ARG A 29 24.12 1.12 -26.45
N ARG A 30 23.07 0.51 -26.99
CA ARG A 30 22.17 -0.41 -26.28
C ARG A 30 21.16 0.21 -25.30
N ASP A 31 19.98 0.42 -25.83
CA ASP A 31 18.70 0.43 -25.10
C ASP A 31 18.70 -0.73 -24.07
N LYS A 32 18.66 -0.37 -22.79
CA LYS A 32 18.55 -1.33 -21.69
C LYS A 32 17.69 -0.67 -20.60
N PRO A 33 16.37 -0.91 -20.58
CA PRO A 33 15.56 -0.49 -19.46
C PRO A 33 16.06 -1.20 -18.19
N ALA A 34 16.26 -0.41 -17.14
CA ALA A 34 16.65 -0.88 -15.83
C ALA A 34 15.72 -2.02 -15.36
N PRO A 35 16.24 -3.09 -14.74
CA PRO A 35 15.41 -4.15 -14.22
C PRO A 35 14.61 -3.57 -13.05
N ARG A 36 13.30 -3.40 -13.27
CA ARG A 36 12.34 -3.18 -12.21
C ARG A 36 12.52 -4.32 -11.23
N THR A 37 12.94 -3.98 -10.01
CA THR A 37 13.00 -4.90 -8.89
C THR A 37 11.63 -5.57 -8.78
N ARG A 38 11.65 -6.91 -8.81
CA ARG A 38 10.47 -7.76 -8.63
C ARG A 38 9.92 -7.57 -7.22
N GLY A 39 9.15 -6.51 -7.02
CA GLY A 39 8.02 -6.59 -6.10
C GLY A 39 7.07 -7.61 -6.69
N SER A 40 6.94 -8.76 -6.03
CA SER A 40 5.98 -9.82 -6.38
C SER A 40 4.56 -9.28 -6.23
N GLY A 41 4.12 -8.50 -7.22
CA GLY A 41 2.72 -8.19 -7.44
C GLY A 41 2.05 -9.49 -7.82
N SER A 42 1.44 -10.16 -6.84
CA SER A 42 0.67 -11.37 -7.10
C SER A 42 -0.45 -10.99 -8.05
N LYS A 43 -0.29 -11.38 -9.31
CA LYS A 43 -1.31 -11.30 -10.36
C LYS A 43 -2.62 -11.84 -9.81
N SER A 44 -3.63 -10.98 -9.69
CA SER A 44 -5.02 -11.38 -9.55
C SER A 44 -5.45 -11.96 -10.90
N SER A 45 -5.16 -13.23 -11.12
CA SER A 45 -5.83 -14.02 -12.13
C SER A 45 -7.22 -14.35 -11.59
N GLY A 46 -8.23 -13.66 -12.12
CA GLY A 46 -9.61 -14.11 -12.04
C GLY A 46 -9.73 -15.42 -12.82
N GLY A 47 -9.69 -16.53 -12.10
CA GLY A 47 -10.07 -17.84 -12.60
C GLY A 47 -11.45 -18.16 -12.06
N ALA A 48 -12.42 -18.36 -12.95
CA ALA A 48 -13.69 -18.97 -12.61
C ALA A 48 -13.43 -20.41 -12.14
N GLY A 49 -13.59 -20.66 -10.84
CA GLY A 49 -13.37 -21.96 -10.21
C GLY A 49 -13.10 -21.77 -8.72
N GLU A 50 -14.14 -21.96 -7.91
CA GLU A 50 -14.27 -21.63 -6.48
C GLU A 50 -14.14 -20.13 -6.13
N ALA A 51 -15.24 -19.59 -5.57
CA ALA A 51 -15.19 -18.30 -4.91
C ALA A 51 -14.32 -18.45 -3.65
N HIS A 52 -13.25 -17.65 -3.57
CA HIS A 52 -12.35 -17.64 -2.42
C HIS A 52 -12.17 -16.22 -1.91
N THR A 53 -12.04 -16.08 -0.60
CA THR A 53 -11.68 -14.82 0.03
C THR A 53 -10.17 -14.79 0.28
N VAL A 54 -9.54 -13.67 -0.04
CA VAL A 54 -8.13 -13.45 0.31
C VAL A 54 -8.07 -12.89 1.72
N VAL A 55 -7.27 -13.53 2.57
CA VAL A 55 -7.01 -13.11 3.94
C VAL A 55 -5.55 -12.68 4.03
N VAL A 56 -5.31 -11.52 4.63
CA VAL A 56 -3.99 -11.00 4.96
C VAL A 56 -3.92 -10.78 6.46
N VAL A 57 -2.89 -11.31 7.12
CA VAL A 57 -2.74 -11.29 8.57
C VAL A 57 -1.40 -10.71 8.96
N SER A 58 -1.41 -9.58 9.67
CA SER A 58 -0.27 -9.07 10.43
C SER A 58 -0.26 -9.73 11.80
N PHE A 59 0.72 -10.59 12.06
CA PHE A 59 0.77 -11.40 13.28
C PHE A 59 1.74 -10.79 14.29
N LEU A 60 1.25 -10.43 15.48
CA LEU A 60 2.04 -9.79 16.55
C LEU A 60 2.79 -8.56 16.02
N ASP A 61 4.11 -8.69 15.86
CA ASP A 61 5.03 -7.69 15.32
C ASP A 61 5.94 -8.28 14.22
N GLU A 62 5.48 -9.35 13.56
CA GLU A 62 6.20 -9.88 12.42
C GLU A 62 6.25 -8.85 11.27
N ASN A 63 7.43 -8.69 10.69
CA ASN A 63 7.66 -7.70 9.62
C ASN A 63 6.92 -8.07 8.32
N VAL A 64 6.67 -9.36 8.09
CA VAL A 64 6.01 -9.86 6.89
C VAL A 64 4.62 -10.40 7.23
N PRO A 65 3.54 -9.89 6.61
CA PRO A 65 2.21 -10.43 6.83
C PRO A 65 2.01 -11.76 6.09
N TYR A 66 1.20 -12.63 6.67
CA TYR A 66 0.76 -13.87 6.04
C TYR A 66 -0.38 -13.59 5.07
N ARG A 67 -0.41 -14.30 3.94
CA ARG A 67 -1.50 -14.22 2.97
C ARG A 67 -1.92 -15.60 2.53
N PHE A 68 -3.22 -15.89 2.63
CA PHE A 68 -3.80 -17.16 2.21
C PHE A 68 -5.19 -16.95 1.60
N LYS A 69 -5.68 -18.00 0.93
CA LYS A 69 -7.04 -18.05 0.36
C LYS A 69 -7.87 -18.99 1.21
N VAL A 70 -9.09 -18.58 1.52
CA VAL A 70 -10.08 -19.39 2.24
C VAL A 70 -11.34 -19.53 1.40
N PRO A 71 -12.19 -20.54 1.65
CA PRO A 71 -13.49 -20.64 1.00
C PRO A 71 -14.30 -19.35 1.12
N ALA A 72 -15.15 -19.07 0.11
CA ALA A 72 -15.98 -17.88 0.10
C ALA A 72 -16.94 -17.79 1.31
N ALA A 73 -17.32 -16.55 1.59
CA ALA A 73 -18.14 -16.09 2.70
C ALA A 73 -19.45 -16.89 2.92
N PRO A 74 -19.99 -16.88 4.15
CA PRO A 74 -19.57 -16.08 5.30
C PRO A 74 -18.35 -16.67 6.04
N LEU A 75 -17.33 -15.83 6.23
CA LEU A 75 -16.15 -16.17 7.05
C LEU A 75 -16.41 -15.76 8.47
N THR A 76 -16.31 -16.73 9.38
CA THR A 76 -16.38 -16.48 10.82
C THR A 76 -15.00 -16.43 11.44
N LEU A 77 -14.91 -15.84 12.63
CA LEU A 77 -13.67 -15.84 13.40
C LEU A 77 -13.17 -17.27 13.67
N ARG A 78 -14.08 -18.23 13.91
CA ARG A 78 -13.74 -19.65 14.07
C ARG A 78 -12.94 -20.18 12.88
N THR A 79 -13.48 -20.02 11.67
CA THR A 79 -12.84 -20.50 10.44
C THR A 79 -11.49 -19.81 10.25
N PHE A 80 -11.41 -18.50 10.50
CA PHE A 80 -10.14 -17.77 10.41
C PHE A 80 -9.05 -18.28 11.36
N LYS A 81 -9.40 -18.61 12.60
CA LYS A 81 -8.45 -19.18 13.58
C LYS A 81 -7.84 -20.50 13.11
N ASP A 82 -8.56 -21.30 12.34
CA ASP A 82 -8.05 -22.56 11.80
C ASP A 82 -7.00 -22.36 10.68
N TYR A 83 -7.02 -21.22 9.99
CA TYR A 83 -6.01 -20.87 8.99
C TYR A 83 -4.81 -20.10 9.56
N LEU A 84 -4.84 -19.73 10.84
CA LEU A 84 -3.71 -19.04 11.46
C LEU A 84 -2.50 -19.97 11.53
N PRO A 85 -1.29 -19.46 11.28
CA PRO A 85 -0.07 -20.26 11.36
C PRO A 85 0.22 -20.75 12.78
N ARG A 86 -0.34 -20.07 13.79
CA ARG A 86 -0.14 -20.36 15.21
C ARG A 86 -1.46 -20.22 15.97
N LYS A 87 -1.75 -21.22 16.82
CA LYS A 87 -2.88 -21.19 17.75
C LYS A 87 -2.44 -20.62 19.09
N GLY A 88 -3.29 -19.82 19.72
CA GLY A 88 -3.00 -19.19 21.00
C GLY A 88 -4.10 -18.21 21.43
N ASN A 89 -3.91 -17.61 22.60
CA ASN A 89 -4.78 -16.56 23.09
C ASN A 89 -4.37 -15.22 22.48
N TYR A 90 -5.16 -14.75 21.53
CA TYR A 90 -4.92 -13.52 20.79
C TYR A 90 -6.18 -12.66 20.71
N ARG A 91 -5.97 -11.35 20.57
CA ARG A 91 -7.01 -10.39 20.13
C ARG A 91 -6.92 -10.18 18.64
N TYR A 92 -8.09 -10.16 17.99
CA TYR A 92 -8.21 -10.09 16.53
C TYR A 92 -8.86 -8.78 16.14
N PHE A 93 -8.11 -7.98 15.38
CA PHE A 93 -8.57 -6.69 14.86
C PHE A 93 -8.67 -6.76 13.34
N PHE A 94 -9.78 -6.34 12.77
CA PHE A 94 -10.04 -6.40 11.35
C PHE A 94 -10.18 -5.00 10.78
N LYS A 95 -9.40 -4.70 9.75
CA LYS A 95 -9.53 -3.45 9.02
C LYS A 95 -10.85 -3.47 8.24
N THR A 96 -11.64 -2.42 8.36
CA THR A 96 -12.92 -2.27 7.66
C THR A 96 -13.24 -0.79 7.39
N ASN A 97 -14.11 -0.53 6.42
CA ASN A 97 -14.63 0.81 6.14
C ASN A 97 -15.76 1.11 7.14
N CYS A 98 -15.63 2.20 7.89
CA CYS A 98 -16.67 2.70 8.78
C CYS A 98 -17.47 3.78 8.04
N ALA A 99 -18.75 3.51 7.79
CA ALA A 99 -19.64 4.46 7.11
C ALA A 99 -19.99 5.68 7.99
N ASP A 100 -19.98 5.53 9.31
CA ASP A 100 -20.30 6.62 10.26
C ASP A 100 -19.18 7.66 10.33
N LEU A 101 -17.93 7.21 10.18
CA LEU A 101 -16.74 8.05 10.32
C LEU A 101 -16.11 8.41 8.96
N ASP A 102 -16.71 7.97 7.85
CA ASP A 102 -16.18 8.08 6.48
C ASP A 102 -14.67 7.71 6.39
N THR A 103 -14.24 6.75 7.21
CA THR A 103 -12.82 6.40 7.40
C THR A 103 -12.64 4.91 7.65
N VAL A 104 -11.38 4.47 7.63
CA VAL A 104 -11.02 3.08 7.88
C VAL A 104 -10.72 2.88 9.37
N ILE A 105 -11.37 1.90 9.97
CA ILE A 105 -11.18 1.51 11.37
C ILE A 105 -10.58 0.11 11.50
N GLN A 106 -10.14 -0.23 12.71
CA GLN A 106 -9.83 -1.59 13.13
C GLN A 106 -10.90 -2.04 14.12
N GLU A 107 -11.76 -2.94 13.70
CA GLU A 107 -12.83 -3.50 14.52
C GLU A 107 -12.33 -4.75 15.25
N GLU A 108 -12.56 -4.83 16.55
CA GLU A 108 -12.23 -6.02 17.34
C GLU A 108 -13.35 -7.07 17.20
N VAL A 109 -12.97 -8.30 16.87
CA VAL A 109 -13.91 -9.45 16.85
C VAL A 109 -13.41 -10.49 17.84
N SER A 110 -14.24 -10.78 18.85
CA SER A 110 -13.91 -11.69 19.95
C SER A 110 -14.68 -13.01 19.92
N SER A 111 -15.85 -13.04 19.26
CA SER A 111 -16.72 -14.22 19.20
C SER A 111 -16.49 -15.05 17.94
N ASP A 112 -16.40 -16.37 18.12
CA ASP A 112 -16.12 -17.36 17.07
C ASP A 112 -17.22 -17.46 16.00
N SER A 113 -18.44 -17.05 16.34
CA SER A 113 -19.61 -17.08 15.47
C SER A 113 -19.74 -15.82 14.60
N ASP A 114 -19.02 -14.75 14.94
CA ASP A 114 -19.11 -13.48 14.25
C ASP A 114 -18.44 -13.51 12.88
N THR A 115 -19.10 -12.88 11.92
CA THR A 115 -18.59 -12.71 10.57
C THR A 115 -17.48 -11.66 10.54
N LEU A 116 -16.42 -11.95 9.78
CA LEU A 116 -15.26 -11.07 9.72
C LEU A 116 -15.50 -9.83 8.87
N PRO A 117 -15.17 -8.62 9.37
CA PRO A 117 -15.18 -7.41 8.57
C PRO A 117 -14.25 -7.52 7.36
N MET A 118 -14.71 -6.99 6.22
CA MET A 118 -13.96 -7.01 4.96
C MET A 118 -13.54 -5.60 4.57
N PHE A 119 -12.34 -5.49 4.01
CA PHE A 119 -11.79 -4.28 3.42
C PHE A 119 -11.46 -4.56 1.95
N GLU A 120 -12.10 -3.83 1.02
CA GLU A 120 -11.90 -3.96 -0.42
C GLU A 120 -12.01 -5.42 -0.94
N GLY A 121 -12.98 -6.18 -0.42
CA GLY A 121 -13.22 -7.58 -0.80
C GLY A 121 -12.21 -8.58 -0.23
N LYS A 122 -11.40 -8.18 0.77
CA LYS A 122 -10.43 -9.02 1.46
C LYS A 122 -10.61 -8.91 2.97
N VAL A 123 -10.12 -9.90 3.70
CA VAL A 123 -10.02 -9.80 5.16
C VAL A 123 -8.61 -9.34 5.50
N MET A 124 -8.52 -8.22 6.20
CA MET A 124 -7.26 -7.60 6.62
C MET A 124 -7.19 -7.64 8.15
N ALA A 125 -6.51 -8.65 8.69
CA ALA A 125 -6.47 -8.91 10.12
C ALA A 125 -5.14 -8.47 10.74
N ARG A 126 -5.21 -8.00 11.97
CA ARG A 126 -4.08 -7.76 12.87
C ARG A 126 -4.29 -8.56 14.14
N VAL A 127 -3.35 -9.43 14.46
CA VAL A 127 -3.40 -10.31 15.63
C VAL A 127 -2.46 -9.74 16.69
N LYS A 128 -2.95 -9.54 17.91
CA LYS A 128 -2.15 -9.08 19.06
C LYS A 128 -2.17 -10.11 20.17
N SER A 129 -1.09 -10.19 20.95
CA SER A 129 -1.07 -10.98 22.18
C SER A 129 -2.07 -10.41 23.19
N ILE A 130 -2.70 -11.31 23.93
CA ILE A 130 -3.37 -10.97 25.18
C ILE A 130 -2.29 -11.17 26.23
N ASP A 131 -1.77 -10.08 26.78
CA ASP A 131 -0.87 -10.12 27.94
C ASP A 131 -1.57 -10.79 29.13
#